data_AF-A0A8T4X9W8-F1
#
_entry.id   AF-A0A8T4X9W8-F1
#
_cell.length_a   1.000
_cell.length_b   1.000
_cell.length_c   1.000
_cell.angle_alpha   90.00
_cell.angle_beta   90.00
_cell.angle_gamma   90.00
#
_symmetry.space_group_name_H-M   'P 1'
#
loop_
_entity.id
_entity.type
_entity.pdbx_description
1 polymer ?
#
loop_
_entity_poly.entity_id
_entity_poly.type
_entity_poly.pdbx_seq_one_letter_code
_entity_poly.pdbx_strand_id
1 'polypeptide(L)'
;MTQEKLREQLDALKIFPNTKLVKELRNQIKKKLEKIQPKKQTIPNQSRSVKLKKYHRYIKLVRNSFPELSHAEIRRQFSKRRSGKDVSIPDVIWQNPSP
;
A
#
# COMPACT_ATOMS: atom_id res chain seq x y z
N MET A 1 20.79 20.94 -18.76
CA MET A 1 20.66 21.35 -17.34
C MET A 1 20.92 20.14 -16.46
N THR A 2 21.74 20.29 -15.41
CA THR A 2 22.05 19.22 -14.46
C THR A 2 20.96 19.12 -13.38
N GLN A 3 20.86 17.97 -12.72
CA GLN A 3 19.88 17.73 -11.64
C GLN A 3 20.08 18.70 -10.45
N GLU A 4 21.33 19.07 -10.17
CA GLU A 4 21.71 20.03 -9.13
C GLU A 4 21.12 21.42 -9.39
N LYS A 5 21.26 21.93 -10.63
CA LYS A 5 20.69 23.23 -11.01
C LYS A 5 19.18 23.31 -10.82
N LEU A 6 18.44 22.22 -11.06
CA LEU A 6 17.00 22.18 -10.83
C LEU A 6 16.63 22.17 -9.33
N ARG A 7 17.49 21.61 -8.47
CA ARG A 7 17.32 21.66 -7.01
C ARG A 7 17.59 23.05 -6.47
N GLU A 8 18.67 23.69 -6.93
CA GLU A 8 18.99 25.09 -6.60
C GLU A 8 17.85 26.03 -6.99
N GLN A 9 17.26 25.85 -8.18
CA GLN A 9 16.09 26.62 -8.60
C GLN A 9 14.87 26.40 -7.69
N LEU A 10 14.64 25.18 -7.20
CA LEU A 10 13.56 24.91 -6.23
C LEU A 10 13.80 25.60 -4.89
N ASP A 11 15.05 25.65 -4.44
CA ASP A 11 15.43 26.33 -3.20
C ASP A 11 15.33 27.85 -3.34
N ALA A 12 15.78 28.42 -4.46
CA ALA A 12 15.58 29.84 -4.77
C ALA A 12 14.09 30.21 -4.78
N LEU A 13 13.23 29.33 -5.29
CA LEU A 13 11.79 29.55 -5.32
C LEU A 13 11.12 29.54 -3.94
N LYS A 14 11.80 29.11 -2.87
CA LYS A 14 11.27 29.18 -1.49
C LYS A 14 11.21 30.61 -0.95
N ILE A 15 12.07 31.50 -1.45
CA ILE A 15 12.16 32.90 -1.02
C ILE A 15 10.93 33.69 -1.46
N PHE A 16 10.31 33.30 -2.58
CA PHE A 16 9.14 33.98 -3.12
C PHE A 16 7.84 33.59 -2.39
N PRO A 17 6.86 34.51 -2.30
CA PRO A 17 5.56 34.23 -1.73
C PRO A 17 4.83 33.12 -2.50
N ASN A 18 3.94 32.39 -1.83
CA ASN A 18 3.26 31.21 -2.37
C ASN A 18 2.10 31.55 -3.33
N THR A 19 2.39 32.34 -4.36
CA THR A 19 1.44 32.74 -5.41
C THR A 19 1.19 31.62 -6.41
N LYS A 20 0.13 31.73 -7.20
CA LYS A 20 -0.22 30.75 -8.24
C LYS A 20 0.94 30.50 -9.22
N LEU A 21 1.60 31.57 -9.66
CA LEU A 21 2.74 31.52 -10.59
C LEU A 21 3.93 30.75 -9.99
N VAL A 22 4.26 31.02 -8.72
CA VAL A 22 5.35 30.31 -8.02
C VAL A 22 5.03 28.84 -7.84
N LYS A 23 3.77 28.49 -7.54
CA LYS A 23 3.32 27.08 -7.47
C LYS A 23 3.45 26.37 -8.82
N GLU A 24 3.01 27.01 -9.90
CA GLU A 24 3.11 26.46 -11.25
C GLU A 24 4.57 26.22 -11.66
N LEU A 25 5.45 27.20 -11.41
CA LEU A 25 6.87 27.09 -11.71
C LEU A 25 7.55 25.98 -10.88
N ARG A 26 7.26 25.90 -9.58
CA ARG A 26 7.73 24.78 -8.73
C ARG A 26 7.29 23.42 -9.28
N ASN A 27 6.04 23.31 -9.75
CA ASN A 27 5.52 22.08 -10.32
C ASN A 27 6.20 21.71 -11.66
N GLN A 28 6.47 22.71 -12.51
CA GLN A 28 7.20 22.48 -13.76
C GLN A 28 8.63 21.96 -13.50
N ILE A 29 9.34 22.55 -12.53
CA ILE A 29 10.69 22.12 -12.16
C ILE A 29 10.67 20.71 -11.56
N LYS A 30 9.70 20.40 -10.67
CA LYS A 30 9.52 19.04 -10.14
C LYS A 30 9.30 18.01 -11.25
N LYS A 31 8.44 18.30 -12.24
CA LYS A 31 8.22 17.42 -13.40
C LYS A 31 9.50 17.21 -14.22
N LYS A 32 10.34 18.24 -14.39
CA LYS A 32 11.64 18.11 -15.06
C LYS A 32 12.59 17.22 -14.25
N LEU A 33 12.61 17.37 -12.93
CA LEU A 33 13.40 16.55 -12.02
C LEU A 33 12.97 15.07 -12.06
N GLU A 34 11.67 14.79 -12.11
CA GLU A 34 11.11 13.44 -12.23
C GLU A 34 11.46 12.76 -13.56
N LYS A 35 11.57 13.52 -14.66
CA LYS A 35 11.99 12.98 -15.96
C LYS A 35 13.47 12.58 -15.99
N ILE A 36 14.31 13.28 -15.23
CA ILE A 36 15.75 13.01 -15.13
C ILE A 36 16.01 11.83 -14.17
N GLN A 37 15.20 11.70 -13.12
CA GLN A 37 15.30 10.57 -12.21
C GLN A 37 14.90 9.27 -12.93
N PRO A 38 15.64 8.17 -12.73
CA PRO A 38 15.23 6.88 -13.27
C PRO A 38 13.85 6.53 -12.69
N LYS A 39 12.87 6.29 -13.57
CA LYS A 39 11.55 5.82 -13.14
C LYS A 39 11.75 4.56 -12.31
N LYS A 40 11.26 4.55 -11.07
CA LYS A 40 11.20 3.32 -10.28
C LYS A 40 10.46 2.28 -11.10
N GLN A 41 11.14 1.20 -11.46
CA GLN A 41 10.51 0.11 -12.20
C GLN A 41 9.42 -0.48 -11.31
N THR A 42 8.17 -0.32 -11.73
CA THR A 42 7.05 -0.99 -11.06
C THR A 42 7.13 -2.46 -11.41
N ILE A 43 7.41 -3.31 -10.42
CA ILE A 43 7.42 -4.76 -10.62
C ILE A 43 5.96 -5.16 -10.91
N PRO A 44 5.66 -5.77 -12.07
CA PRO A 44 4.30 -6.20 -12.38
C PRO A 44 3.81 -7.17 -11.31
N ASN A 45 2.52 -7.08 -10.96
CA ASN A 45 1.88 -7.90 -9.92
C ASN A 45 2.38 -7.72 -8.48
N GLN A 46 3.25 -6.74 -8.18
CA GLN A 46 3.75 -6.51 -6.82
C GLN A 46 2.60 -6.25 -5.83
N SER A 47 1.64 -5.40 -6.21
CA SER A 47 0.46 -5.09 -5.38
C SER A 47 -0.39 -6.33 -5.11
N ARG A 48 -0.60 -7.18 -6.12
CA ARG A 48 -1.31 -8.46 -6.00
C ARG A 48 -0.59 -9.42 -5.07
N SER A 49 0.73 -9.56 -5.21
CA SER A 49 1.58 -10.40 -4.35
C SER A 49 1.50 -9.95 -2.88
N VAL A 50 1.59 -8.65 -2.61
CA VAL A 50 1.48 -8.11 -1.25
C VAL A 50 0.10 -8.41 -0.64
N LYS A 51 -0.99 -8.24 -1.41
CA LYS A 51 -2.35 -8.57 -0.94
C LYS A 51 -2.49 -10.06 -0.61
N LEU A 52 -2.01 -10.94 -1.48
CA LEU A 52 -2.03 -12.39 -1.25
C LEU A 52 -1.19 -12.79 -0.02
N LYS A 53 -0.02 -12.17 0.18
CA LYS A 53 0.80 -12.39 1.39
C LYS A 53 0.09 -11.96 2.67
N LYS A 54 -0.60 -10.80 2.66
CA LYS A 54 -1.41 -10.36 3.81
C LYS A 54 -2.55 -11.34 4.10
N TYR A 55 -3.29 -11.73 3.07
CA TYR A 55 -4.36 -12.72 3.19
C TYR A 55 -3.85 -14.06 3.75
N HIS A 56 -2.75 -14.58 3.22
CA HIS A 56 -2.19 -15.84 3.69
C HIS A 56 -1.75 -15.77 5.16
N ARG A 57 -1.10 -14.68 5.57
CA ARG A 57 -0.70 -14.46 6.97
C ARG A 57 -1.90 -14.41 7.90
N TYR A 58 -2.95 -13.69 7.50
CA TYR A 58 -4.20 -13.61 8.27
C TYR A 58 -4.83 -14.99 8.49
N ILE A 59 -4.99 -15.78 7.43
CA ILE A 59 -5.54 -17.14 7.55
C ILE A 59 -4.64 -18.05 8.42
N LYS A 60 -3.32 -17.89 8.36
CA LYS A 60 -2.39 -18.59 9.25
C LYS A 60 -2.59 -18.22 10.72
N LEU A 61 -2.80 -16.95 11.04
CA LEU A 61 -3.06 -16.51 12.41
C LEU A 61 -4.35 -17.13 12.95
N VAL A 62 -5.43 -17.07 12.18
CA VAL A 62 -6.69 -17.73 12.54
C VAL A 62 -6.50 -19.23 12.74
N ARG A 63 -5.69 -19.89 11.91
CA ARG A 63 -5.37 -21.31 12.07
C ARG A 63 -4.64 -21.62 13.37
N ASN A 64 -3.76 -20.74 13.84
CA ASN A 64 -3.06 -20.96 15.10
C ASN A 64 -4.03 -21.02 16.29
N SER A 65 -5.15 -20.30 16.23
CA SER A 65 -6.23 -20.38 17.24
C SER A 65 -7.15 -21.59 17.07
N PHE A 66 -7.17 -22.23 15.89
CA PHE A 66 -8.02 -23.37 15.56
C PHE A 66 -7.20 -24.45 14.85
N PRO A 67 -6.30 -25.15 15.57
CA PRO A 67 -5.42 -26.15 14.97
C PRO A 67 -6.18 -27.34 14.37
N GLU A 68 -7.38 -27.63 14.90
CA GLU A 68 -8.29 -28.68 14.42
C GLU A 68 -8.84 -28.41 13.02
N LEU A 69 -8.92 -27.14 12.61
CA LEU A 69 -9.47 -26.77 11.30
C LEU A 69 -8.39 -26.79 10.23
N SER A 70 -8.71 -27.41 9.10
CA SER A 70 -7.82 -27.38 7.96
C SER A 70 -7.75 -25.98 7.35
N HIS A 71 -6.62 -25.69 6.69
CA HIS A 71 -6.43 -24.40 6.02
C HIS A 71 -7.47 -24.15 4.90
N ALA A 72 -8.04 -25.21 4.32
CA ALA A 72 -9.11 -25.10 3.33
C ALA A 72 -10.44 -24.68 3.99
N GLU A 73 -10.76 -25.23 5.15
CA GLU A 73 -11.99 -24.92 5.87
C GLU A 73 -12.00 -23.50 6.39
N ILE A 74 -10.88 -23.01 6.94
CA ILE A 74 -10.77 -21.62 7.40
C ILE A 74 -10.99 -20.65 6.23
N ARG A 75 -10.46 -20.94 5.04
CA ARG A 75 -10.73 -20.13 3.83
C ARG A 75 -12.20 -20.18 3.42
N ARG A 76 -12.83 -21.35 3.48
CA ARG A 76 -14.26 -21.52 3.20
C ARG A 76 -15.10 -20.70 4.17
N GLN A 77 -14.80 -20.76 5.46
CA GLN A 77 -15.49 -19.97 6.48
C GLN A 77 -15.28 -18.47 6.27
N PHE A 78 -14.05 -18.02 6.04
CA PHE A 78 -13.77 -16.62 5.74
C PHE A 78 -14.58 -16.10 4.54
N SER A 79 -14.72 -16.92 3.50
CA SER A 79 -15.52 -16.58 2.30
C SER A 79 -17.02 -16.51 2.62
N LYS A 80 -17.54 -17.44 3.44
CA LYS A 80 -18.93 -17.43 3.92
C LYS A 80 -19.21 -16.16 4.75
N ARG A 81 -18.36 -15.85 5.72
CA ARG A 81 -18.45 -14.64 6.55
C ARG A 81 -18.46 -13.37 5.71
N ARG A 82 -17.57 -13.27 4.73
CA ARG A 82 -17.52 -12.11 3.81
C ARG A 82 -18.80 -11.93 3.00
N SER A 83 -19.53 -13.02 2.78
CA SER A 83 -20.83 -13.02 2.10
C SER A 83 -22.01 -12.80 3.05
N GLY A 84 -21.76 -12.49 4.33
CA GLY A 84 -22.79 -12.28 5.35
C GLY A 84 -23.46 -13.56 5.83
N LYS A 85 -22.86 -14.74 5.58
CA LYS A 85 -23.38 -16.03 6.05
C LYS A 85 -22.77 -16.40 7.39
N ASP A 86 -23.52 -17.14 8.19
CA ASP A 86 -23.06 -17.67 9.48
C ASP A 86 -21.87 -18.61 9.32
N VAL A 87 -20.95 -18.51 10.28
CA VAL A 87 -19.70 -19.26 10.34
C VAL A 87 -19.45 -19.78 11.74
N SER A 88 -18.68 -20.86 11.86
CA SER A 88 -18.42 -21.49 13.15
C SER A 88 -17.30 -20.81 13.93
N ILE A 89 -16.34 -20.15 13.27
CA ILE A 89 -15.30 -19.37 13.95
C ILE A 89 -15.89 -18.05 14.47
N PRO A 90 -15.76 -17.73 15.78
CA PRO A 90 -16.29 -16.50 16.37
C PRO A 90 -15.76 -15.22 15.73
N ASP A 91 -16.60 -14.18 15.70
CA ASP A 91 -16.26 -12.88 15.11
C ASP A 91 -15.08 -12.18 15.78
N VAL A 92 -14.88 -12.38 17.08
CA VAL A 92 -13.72 -11.88 17.83
C VAL A 92 -12.40 -12.30 17.17
N ILE A 93 -12.28 -13.55 16.72
CA ILE A 93 -11.06 -14.07 16.12
C ILE A 93 -10.84 -13.46 14.73
N TRP A 94 -11.92 -13.20 13.99
CA TRP A 94 -11.81 -12.56 12.69
C TRP A 94 -11.39 -11.09 12.80
N GLN A 95 -11.79 -10.40 13.87
CA GLN A 95 -11.40 -9.01 14.11
C GLN A 95 -9.99 -8.90 14.70
N ASN A 96 -9.63 -9.82 15.60
CA ASN A 96 -8.31 -9.90 16.20
C ASN A 96 -7.80 -11.36 16.20
N PRO A 97 -7.12 -11.79 15.12
CA PRO A 97 -6.65 -13.16 14.99
C PRO A 97 -5.35 -13.43 15.78
N SER A 98 -4.80 -12.43 16.48
CA SER A 98 -3.70 -12.61 17.43
C SER A 98 -4.27 -12.50 18.85
N PRO A 99 -4.20 -13.57 19.67
CA PRO A 99 -4.48 -13.44 21.10
C PRO A 99 -3.47 -12.50 21.78
#